data_AF-A0AAD9NEC1-F1
#
_entry.id   AF-A0AAD9NEC1-F1
#
_cell.length_a   1.000
_cell.length_b   1.000
_cell.length_c   1.000
_cell.angle_alpha   90.00
_cell.angle_beta   90.00
_cell.angle_gamma   90.00
#
_symmetry.space_group_name_H-M   'P 1'
#
loop_
_entity.id
_entity.type
_entity.pdbx_description
1 polymer ?
#
loop_
_entity_poly.entity_id
_entity_poly.type
_entity_poly.pdbx_seq_one_letter_code
_entity_poly.pdbx_strand_id
1 'polypeptide(L)'
;MYTKKIFHDYIQAFGHNDVSVLDGGFKKWLANDYETAEGEVQSKRGNFKVNINKELMKTFEDMVEFAKKKSGQLIDSRKPENYLGKAEEPTNVFSSYGVDLTKPLTTMCYNGNAASLFALAAYICGKNDTSVYYGSWTEFGQRATPDLVSTSGGDKARGG
;
A
#
# COMPACT_ATOMS: atom_id res chain seq x y z
N MET A 1 -10.04 -7.48 6.13
CA MET A 1 -9.39 -8.80 6.16
C MET A 1 -8.08 -8.80 5.37
N TYR A 2 -8.05 -8.19 4.18
CA TYR A 2 -6.89 -8.18 3.25
C TYR A 2 -5.60 -7.51 3.75
N THR A 3 -5.68 -6.43 4.52
CA THR A 3 -4.49 -5.65 4.98
C THR A 3 -3.59 -6.38 5.98
N LYS A 4 -4.10 -7.36 6.72
CA LYS A 4 -3.35 -8.02 7.80
C LYS A 4 -2.45 -9.17 7.30
N LYS A 5 -2.89 -9.88 6.26
CA LYS A 5 -2.11 -10.97 5.65
C LYS A 5 -0.94 -10.43 4.83
N ILE A 6 -1.10 -9.26 4.19
CA ILE A 6 -0.04 -8.59 3.45
C ILE A 6 1.14 -8.25 4.38
N PHE A 7 0.87 -7.69 5.56
CA PHE A 7 1.93 -7.36 6.53
C PHE A 7 2.61 -8.62 7.09
N HIS A 8 1.85 -9.67 7.38
CA HIS A 8 2.38 -10.97 7.80
C HIS A 8 3.33 -11.58 6.77
N ASP A 9 2.89 -11.68 5.51
CA ASP A 9 3.69 -12.28 4.44
C ASP A 9 4.93 -11.43 4.12
N TYR A 10 4.83 -10.10 4.27
CA TYR A 10 5.95 -9.16 4.13
C TYR A 10 7.00 -9.39 5.23
N ILE A 11 6.59 -9.48 6.49
CA ILE A 11 7.49 -9.75 7.64
C ILE A 11 8.23 -11.08 7.45
N GLN A 12 7.55 -12.12 6.95
CA GLN A 12 8.20 -13.40 6.59
C GLN A 12 9.17 -13.27 5.42
N ALA A 13 8.84 -12.50 4.38
CA ALA A 13 9.72 -12.27 3.24
C ALA A 13 11.02 -11.54 3.64
N PHE A 14 11.00 -10.71 4.70
CA PHE A 14 12.21 -10.11 5.30
C PHE A 14 12.92 -11.01 6.32
N GLY A 15 12.52 -12.29 6.42
CA GLY A 15 13.22 -13.31 7.21
C GLY A 15 12.74 -13.44 8.65
N HIS A 16 11.59 -12.86 8.99
CA HIS A 16 10.99 -12.96 10.31
C HIS A 16 9.80 -13.92 10.28
N ASN A 17 10.04 -15.17 10.65
CA ASN A 17 9.04 -16.23 10.59
C ASN A 17 8.11 -16.29 11.81
N ASP A 18 8.52 -15.67 12.93
CA ASP A 18 7.71 -15.61 14.15
C ASP A 18 6.71 -14.45 14.08
N VAL A 19 5.72 -14.63 13.22
CA VAL A 19 4.63 -13.69 12.98
C VAL A 19 3.35 -14.47 12.77
N SER A 20 2.23 -13.97 13.28
CA SER A 20 0.93 -14.62 13.20
C SER A 20 -0.17 -13.59 12.94
N VAL A 21 -1.23 -14.02 12.25
CA VAL A 21 -2.43 -13.20 12.05
C VAL A 21 -3.47 -13.58 13.08
N LEU A 22 -4.01 -12.59 13.79
CA LEU A 22 -5.14 -12.79 14.70
C LEU A 22 -6.39 -13.16 13.90
N ASP A 23 -6.86 -14.40 14.04
CA ASP A 23 -8.06 -14.91 13.40
C ASP A 23 -9.30 -14.08 13.77
N GLY A 24 -10.09 -13.68 12.77
CA GLY A 24 -11.23 -12.77 12.90
C GLY A 24 -10.91 -11.32 13.28
N GLY A 25 -9.64 -11.02 13.55
CA GLY A 25 -9.14 -9.68 13.86
C GLY A 25 -9.81 -9.03 15.08
N PHE A 26 -9.66 -7.70 15.17
CA PHE A 26 -10.14 -6.95 16.33
C PHE A 26 -11.67 -6.99 16.47
N LYS A 27 -12.40 -7.14 15.36
CA LYS A 27 -13.86 -7.32 15.41
C LYS A 27 -14.25 -8.60 16.16
N LYS A 28 -13.59 -9.73 15.89
CA LYS A 28 -13.82 -10.99 16.63
C LYS A 28 -13.33 -10.89 18.06
N TRP A 29 -12.23 -10.17 18.31
CA TRP A 29 -11.73 -9.90 19.66
C TRP A 29 -12.77 -9.22 20.54
N LEU A 30 -13.35 -8.11 20.06
CA LEU A 30 -14.43 -7.40 20.74
C LEU A 30 -15.68 -8.26 20.90
N ALA A 31 -16.05 -9.05 19.88
CA ALA A 31 -17.23 -9.90 19.93
C ALA A 31 -17.12 -11.09 20.91
N ASN A 32 -15.93 -11.37 21.45
CA ASN A 32 -15.72 -12.38 22.49
C ASN A 32 -15.46 -11.75 23.87
N ASP A 33 -15.71 -10.44 24.03
CA ASP A 33 -15.51 -9.70 25.27
C ASP A 33 -14.09 -9.84 25.86
N TYR A 34 -13.09 -10.00 24.99
CA TYR A 34 -11.70 -10.04 25.42
C TYR A 34 -11.22 -8.65 25.85
N GLU A 35 -10.31 -8.63 26.83
CA GLU A 35 -9.79 -7.40 27.40
C GLU A 35 -9.13 -6.50 26.33
N THR A 36 -9.31 -5.19 26.51
CA THR A 36 -8.70 -4.15 25.69
C THR A 36 -7.96 -3.17 26.58
N ALA A 37 -6.82 -2.67 26.10
CA ALA A 37 -6.08 -1.60 26.75
C ALA A 37 -6.23 -0.31 25.93
N GLU A 38 -6.24 0.82 26.63
CA GLU A 38 -6.25 2.17 26.07
C GLU A 38 -5.06 2.97 26.60
N GLY A 39 -4.66 4.01 25.87
CA GLY A 39 -3.51 4.85 26.21
C GLY A 39 -2.31 4.64 25.29
N GLU A 40 -1.22 5.33 25.59
CA GLU A 40 -0.01 5.29 24.75
C GLU A 40 0.77 4.00 24.95
N VAL A 41 1.09 3.33 23.84
CA VAL A 41 1.95 2.15 23.84
C VAL A 41 3.41 2.60 23.75
N GLN A 42 4.16 2.39 24.83
CA GLN A 42 5.62 2.62 24.84
C GLN A 42 6.34 1.33 24.45
N SER A 43 6.66 1.18 23.17
CA SER A 43 7.47 0.06 22.68
C SER A 43 8.95 0.27 23.02
N LYS A 44 9.65 -0.79 23.47
CA LYS A 44 11.11 -0.73 23.62
C LYS A 44 11.77 -0.85 22.25
N ARG A 45 12.74 0.04 21.96
CA ARG A 45 13.54 -0.05 20.73
C ARG A 45 14.31 -1.37 20.72
N GLY A 46 14.12 -2.16 19.68
CA GLY A 46 14.88 -3.38 19.41
C GLY A 46 15.79 -3.24 18.19
N ASN A 47 16.62 -4.26 17.96
CA ASN A 47 17.37 -4.42 16.72
C ASN A 47 16.57 -5.33 15.77
N PHE A 48 16.42 -4.90 14.52
CA PHE A 48 15.73 -5.68 13.49
C PHE A 48 16.74 -6.08 12.42
N LYS A 49 16.94 -7.40 12.23
CA LYS A 49 17.87 -7.93 11.24
C LYS A 49 17.10 -8.52 10.08
N VAL A 50 17.19 -7.87 8.92
CA VAL A 50 16.55 -8.31 7.69
C VAL A 50 17.36 -9.43 7.03
N ASN A 51 16.67 -10.50 6.62
CA ASN A 51 17.20 -11.52 5.72
C ASN A 51 16.16 -11.82 4.63
N ILE A 52 16.35 -11.25 3.44
CA ILE A 52 15.39 -11.36 2.36
C ILE A 52 15.34 -12.80 1.83
N ASN A 53 14.18 -13.43 1.96
CA ASN A 53 13.93 -14.73 1.37
C ASN A 53 13.44 -14.58 -0.09
N LYS A 54 14.39 -14.68 -1.03
CA LYS A 54 14.11 -14.60 -2.47
C LYS A 54 13.26 -15.76 -3.01
N GLU A 55 13.09 -16.85 -2.25
CA GLU A 55 12.18 -17.93 -2.66
C GLU A 55 10.70 -17.57 -2.41
N LEU A 56 10.43 -16.67 -1.46
CA LEU A 56 9.09 -16.20 -1.11
C LEU A 56 8.62 -15.01 -1.97
N MET A 57 9.49 -14.49 -2.83
CA MET A 57 9.19 -13.39 -3.73
C MET A 57 9.58 -13.76 -5.15
N LYS A 58 8.77 -13.36 -6.12
CA LYS A 58 9.12 -13.47 -7.54
C LYS A 58 9.20 -12.07 -8.12
N THR A 59 10.28 -11.77 -8.81
CA THR A 59 10.39 -10.53 -9.57
C THR A 59 9.58 -10.65 -10.85
N PHE A 60 9.49 -9.56 -11.59
CA PHE A 60 8.86 -9.58 -12.91
C PHE A 60 9.59 -10.54 -13.86
N GLU A 61 10.93 -10.53 -13.83
CA GLU A 61 11.77 -11.38 -14.66
C GLU A 61 11.52 -12.87 -14.37
N ASP A 62 11.41 -13.23 -13.08
CA ASP A 62 11.07 -14.60 -12.66
C ASP A 62 9.71 -15.04 -13.23
N MET A 63 8.72 -14.14 -13.26
CA MET A 63 7.38 -14.45 -13.78
C MET A 63 7.35 -14.59 -15.31
N VAL A 64 8.15 -13.81 -16.04
CA VAL A 64 8.33 -13.95 -17.48
C VAL A 64 8.96 -15.31 -17.82
N GLU A 65 9.98 -15.69 -17.06
CA GLU A 65 10.63 -16.99 -17.22
C GLU A 65 9.68 -18.14 -16.88
N PHE A 66 8.94 -18.03 -15.77
CA PHE A 66 7.91 -18.98 -15.36
C PHE A 66 6.86 -19.21 -16.45
N ALA A 67 6.36 -18.15 -17.08
CA ALA A 67 5.38 -18.23 -18.16
C ALA A 67 5.94 -18.91 -19.42
N LYS A 68 7.18 -18.57 -19.81
CA LYS A 68 7.86 -19.17 -20.97
C LYS A 68 8.14 -20.65 -20.76
N LYS A 69 8.63 -21.01 -19.57
CA LYS A 69 8.99 -22.39 -19.21
C LYS A 69 7.80 -23.23 -18.82
N LYS A 70 6.64 -22.62 -18.54
CA LYS A 70 5.46 -23.27 -17.95
C LYS A 70 5.84 -24.10 -16.71
N SER A 71 6.70 -23.53 -15.86
CA SER A 71 7.40 -24.26 -14.80
C SER A 71 6.60 -24.49 -13.52
N GLY A 72 5.30 -24.18 -13.50
CA GLY A 72 4.44 -24.42 -12.35
C GLY A 72 3.02 -23.87 -12.51
N GLN A 73 2.34 -23.66 -11.38
CA GLN A 73 0.96 -23.18 -11.32
C GLN A 73 0.90 -21.76 -10.75
N LEU A 74 0.10 -20.89 -11.38
CA LEU A 74 -0.18 -19.53 -10.94
C LEU A 74 -1.64 -19.45 -10.51
N ILE A 75 -1.89 -19.07 -9.26
CA ILE A 75 -3.24 -18.85 -8.73
C ILE A 75 -3.51 -17.35 -8.73
N ASP A 76 -4.59 -16.95 -9.42
CA ASP A 76 -5.08 -15.58 -9.44
C ASP A 76 -6.23 -15.44 -8.43
N SER A 77 -6.09 -14.54 -7.46
CA SER A 77 -7.07 -14.34 -6.38
C SER A 77 -8.18 -13.34 -6.73
N ARG A 78 -8.18 -12.80 -7.96
CA ARG A 78 -9.27 -11.98 -8.46
C ARG A 78 -10.57 -12.79 -8.54
N LYS A 79 -11.72 -12.11 -8.51
CA LYS A 79 -13.02 -12.78 -8.68
C LYS A 79 -13.05 -13.56 -10.02
N PRO A 80 -13.77 -14.69 -10.12
CA PRO A 80 -13.86 -15.46 -11.36
C PRO A 80 -14.25 -14.59 -12.56
N GLU A 81 -15.16 -13.64 -12.38
CA GLU A 81 -15.55 -12.70 -13.44
C GLU A 81 -14.39 -11.80 -13.90
N ASN A 82 -13.49 -11.37 -13.01
CA ASN A 82 -12.29 -10.58 -13.35
C ASN A 82 -11.18 -11.45 -13.96
N TYR A 83 -11.04 -12.70 -13.52
CA TYR A 83 -10.12 -13.67 -14.14
C TYR A 83 -10.55 -14.02 -15.57
N LEU A 84 -11.86 -14.18 -15.79
CA LEU A 84 -12.46 -14.53 -17.08
C LEU A 84 -12.69 -13.32 -18.01
N GLY A 85 -12.37 -12.10 -17.56
CA GLY A 85 -12.60 -10.86 -18.33
C GLY A 85 -14.07 -10.53 -18.58
N LYS A 86 -14.97 -10.95 -17.68
CA LYS A 86 -16.44 -10.80 -17.75
C LYS A 86 -17.04 -9.80 -16.75
N ALA A 87 -16.26 -9.36 -15.76
CA ALA A 87 -16.69 -8.25 -14.90
C ALA A 87 -16.65 -6.95 -15.69
N GLU A 88 -17.64 -6.06 -15.50
CA GLU A 88 -17.35 -4.63 -15.71
C GLU A 88 -16.27 -4.25 -14.69
N GLU A 89 -15.13 -3.81 -15.20
CA GLU A 89 -14.01 -3.31 -14.39
C GLU A 89 -14.53 -2.29 -13.37
N PRO A 90 -14.01 -2.26 -12.12
CA PRO A 90 -14.32 -1.18 -11.20
C PRO A 90 -14.06 0.14 -11.93
N THR A 91 -15.10 0.94 -12.14
CA THR A 91 -14.97 2.17 -12.92
C THR A 91 -13.92 3.07 -12.29
N ASN A 92 -12.92 3.34 -13.11
CA ASN A 92 -11.80 4.25 -13.01
C ASN A 92 -12.08 5.52 -12.19
N VAL A 93 -11.86 5.47 -10.87
CA VAL A 93 -11.86 6.65 -9.97
C VAL A 93 -10.94 7.76 -10.48
N PHE A 94 -9.86 7.43 -11.19
CA PHE A 94 -8.94 8.42 -11.75
C PHE A 94 -9.57 9.22 -12.90
N SER A 95 -10.33 8.57 -13.80
CA SER A 95 -11.02 9.26 -14.88
C SER A 95 -12.12 10.21 -14.41
N SER A 96 -12.86 9.88 -13.34
CA SER A 96 -13.87 10.77 -12.76
C SER A 96 -13.28 12.04 -12.13
N TYR A 97 -11.98 12.03 -11.82
CA TYR A 97 -11.23 13.20 -11.35
C TYR A 97 -10.31 13.80 -12.44
N GLY A 98 -10.49 13.39 -13.70
CA GLY A 98 -9.71 13.92 -14.83
C GLY A 98 -8.23 13.51 -14.80
N VAL A 99 -7.86 12.48 -14.05
CA VAL A 99 -6.49 11.99 -13.95
C VAL A 99 -6.19 11.08 -15.14
N ASP A 100 -5.27 11.53 -15.99
CA ASP A 100 -4.78 10.84 -17.16
C ASP A 100 -3.64 9.88 -16.78
N LEU A 101 -3.95 8.59 -16.72
CA LEU A 101 -3.00 7.56 -16.31
C LEU A 101 -1.89 7.29 -17.36
N THR A 102 -1.99 7.85 -18.56
CA THR A 102 -0.93 7.75 -19.58
C THR A 102 0.27 8.65 -19.28
N LYS A 103 0.10 9.64 -18.38
CA LYS A 103 1.15 10.55 -17.93
C LYS A 103 1.77 10.06 -16.62
N PRO A 104 3.03 10.40 -16.30
CA PRO A 104 3.64 10.07 -15.01
C PRO A 104 2.76 10.49 -13.83
N LEU A 105 2.58 9.61 -12.85
CA LEU A 105 1.76 9.86 -11.66
C LEU A 105 2.61 9.67 -10.41
N THR A 106 2.53 10.64 -9.52
CA THR A 106 3.04 10.55 -8.16
C THR A 106 1.88 10.76 -7.20
N THR A 107 1.74 9.88 -6.22
CA THR A 107 0.70 9.97 -5.18
C THR A 107 1.31 10.50 -3.90
N MET A 108 0.62 11.42 -3.23
CA MET A 108 0.98 11.92 -1.90
C MET A 108 -0.29 12.10 -1.07
N CYS A 109 -0.15 12.16 0.24
CA CYS A 109 -1.24 12.54 1.14
C CYS A 109 -0.73 13.51 2.20
N TYR A 110 -1.26 13.48 3.42
CA TYR A 110 -0.77 14.35 4.49
C TYR A 110 0.55 13.84 5.10
N ASN A 111 0.64 12.54 5.41
CA ASN A 111 1.79 11.89 6.07
C ASN A 111 2.26 10.58 5.39
N GLY A 112 1.97 10.36 4.11
CA GLY A 112 2.42 9.20 3.33
C GLY A 112 1.57 7.91 3.41
N ASN A 113 0.71 7.73 4.43
CA ASN A 113 0.01 6.46 4.66
C ASN A 113 -1.05 6.11 3.59
N ALA A 114 -1.88 7.08 3.20
CA ALA A 114 -2.96 6.86 2.24
C ALA A 114 -2.48 6.94 0.78
N ALA A 115 -1.29 7.51 0.53
CA ALA A 115 -0.73 7.64 -0.82
C ALA A 115 -0.52 6.27 -1.48
N SER A 116 -0.07 5.28 -0.71
CA SER A 116 0.10 3.90 -1.17
C SER A 116 -1.19 3.22 -1.61
N LEU A 117 -2.34 3.65 -1.08
CA LEU A 117 -3.66 3.15 -1.52
C LEU A 117 -3.98 3.66 -2.93
N PHE A 118 -3.66 4.92 -3.24
CA PHE A 118 -3.83 5.48 -4.58
C PHE A 118 -2.80 4.92 -5.57
N ALA A 119 -1.57 4.64 -5.14
CA ALA A 119 -0.61 3.94 -5.98
C ALA A 119 -1.06 2.50 -6.28
N LEU A 120 -1.62 1.80 -5.29
CA LEU A 120 -2.24 0.49 -5.50
C LEU A 120 -3.47 0.58 -6.42
N ALA A 121 -4.31 1.59 -6.26
CA ALA A 121 -5.45 1.80 -7.15
C ALA A 121 -4.98 2.10 -8.58
N ALA A 122 -3.96 2.95 -8.77
CA ALA A 122 -3.38 3.24 -10.08
C ALA A 122 -2.75 1.99 -10.71
N TYR A 123 -2.07 1.17 -9.89
CA TYR A 123 -1.54 -0.13 -10.28
C TYR A 123 -2.64 -1.10 -10.74
N ILE A 124 -3.76 -1.17 -10.01
CA ILE A 124 -4.96 -1.94 -10.39
C ILE A 124 -5.55 -1.40 -11.70
N CYS A 125 -5.51 -0.09 -11.94
CA CYS A 125 -5.94 0.56 -13.18
C CYS A 125 -4.92 0.50 -14.34
N GLY A 126 -3.86 -0.30 -14.23
CA GLY A 126 -2.87 -0.49 -15.30
C GLY A 126 -1.81 0.60 -15.39
N LYS A 127 -1.65 1.42 -14.34
CA LYS A 127 -0.57 2.39 -14.19
C LYS A 127 0.45 1.94 -13.15
N ASN A 128 1.39 1.15 -13.64
CA ASN A 128 2.40 0.41 -12.87
C ASN A 128 3.66 1.24 -12.58
N ASP A 129 3.81 2.42 -13.18
CA ASP A 129 4.89 3.38 -12.97
C ASP A 129 4.53 4.50 -11.97
N THR A 130 3.51 4.27 -11.14
CA THR A 130 3.07 5.25 -10.13
C THR A 130 4.06 5.31 -8.97
N SER A 131 4.60 6.50 -8.71
CA SER A 131 5.48 6.75 -7.56
C SER A 131 4.68 7.22 -6.34
N VAL A 132 5.24 7.01 -5.15
CA VAL A 132 4.67 7.49 -3.88
C VAL A 132 5.64 8.49 -3.27
N TYR A 133 5.20 9.73 -3.05
CA TYR A 133 5.97 10.72 -2.30
C TYR A 133 5.67 10.58 -0.79
N TYR A 134 6.55 9.85 -0.11
CA TYR A 134 6.36 9.46 1.29
C TYR A 134 6.41 10.64 2.27
N GLY A 135 7.26 11.65 2.01
CA GLY A 135 7.36 12.86 2.84
C GLY A 135 6.10 13.71 2.84
N SER A 136 5.32 13.64 1.75
CA SER A 136 3.95 14.16 1.66
C SER A 136 3.86 15.64 2.09
N TRP A 137 2.67 16.13 2.45
CA TRP A 137 2.50 17.55 2.80
C TRP A 137 3.35 17.99 3.99
N THR A 138 3.59 17.12 4.98
CA THR A 138 4.39 17.45 6.17
C THR A 138 5.82 17.84 5.84
N GLU A 139 6.46 17.18 4.89
CA GLU A 139 7.80 17.57 4.44
C GLU A 139 7.73 18.76 3.48
N PHE A 140 6.78 18.76 2.55
CA PHE A 140 6.66 19.81 1.54
C PHE A 140 6.39 21.19 2.17
N GLY A 141 5.45 21.29 3.11
CA GLY A 141 5.08 22.56 3.74
C GLY A 141 6.18 23.19 4.60
N GLN A 142 7.16 22.41 5.07
CA GLN A 142 8.30 22.91 5.83
C GLN A 142 9.43 23.44 4.94
N ARG A 143 9.53 22.93 3.71
CA ARG A 143 10.69 23.15 2.84
C ARG A 143 10.36 23.97 1.60
N ALA A 144 9.10 24.02 1.19
CA ALA A 144 8.66 24.76 0.02
C ALA A 144 8.74 26.27 0.25
N THR A 145 9.20 27.00 -0.76
CA THR A 145 9.17 28.45 -0.78
C THR A 145 7.72 28.93 -1.01
N PRO A 146 7.36 30.15 -0.57
CA PRO A 146 5.98 30.64 -0.63
C PRO A 146 5.39 30.71 -2.04
N ASP A 147 6.22 30.87 -3.08
CA ASP A 147 5.82 30.89 -4.49
C ASP A 147 5.34 29.52 -5.01
N LEU A 148 5.66 28.43 -4.31
CA LEU A 148 5.28 27.07 -4.66
C LEU A 148 4.02 26.58 -3.92
N VAL A 149 3.42 27.41 -3.06
CA VAL A 149 2.27 27.05 -2.23
C VAL A 149 1.11 28.00 -2.52
N SER A 150 -0.01 27.45 -2.99
CA SER A 150 -1.27 28.17 -3.13
C SER A 150 -2.33 27.56 -2.22
N THR A 151 -2.94 28.37 -1.36
CA THR A 151 -4.04 27.96 -0.47
C THR A 151 -5.27 28.82 -0.76
N SER A 152 -6.42 28.20 -1.00
CA SER A 152 -7.69 28.91 -1.25
C SER A 152 -8.36 29.46 0.02
N GLY A 153 -7.82 29.14 1.19
CA GLY A 153 -8.18 29.79 2.45
C GLY A 153 -7.24 30.97 2.68
N GLY A 154 -7.79 32.19 2.71
CA GLY A 154 -7.05 33.38 3.09
C GLY A 154 -6.28 33.18 4.40
N ASP A 155 -5.04 33.64 4.42
CA ASP A 155 -4.16 33.83 5.57
C ASP A 155 -4.01 32.63 6.54
N LYS A 156 -2.92 31.89 6.35
CA LYS A 156 -1.74 31.92 7.24
C LYS A 156 -0.74 30.87 6.79
N ALA A 157 0.28 31.30 6.06
CA ALA A 157 1.57 30.64 6.11
C ALA A 157 2.04 30.70 7.57
N ARG A 158 1.87 29.62 8.33
CA ARG A 158 2.55 29.48 9.62
C ARG A 158 4.00 29.10 9.32
N GLY A 159 4.82 30.14 9.19
CA GLY A 159 6.24 30.04 9.50
C GLY A 159 6.42 29.74 10.99
N GLY A 160 7.43 28.92 11.27
CA GLY A 160 7.89 28.50 12.59
C GLY A 160 8.97 27.46 12.40
#